data_AF-A0A951W480-F1
#
_entry.id   AF-A0A951W480-F1
#
_cell.length_a   1.000
_cell.length_b   1.000
_cell.length_c   1.000
_cell.angle_alpha   90.00
_cell.angle_beta   90.00
_cell.angle_gamma   90.00
#
_symmetry.space_group_name_H-M   'P 1'
#
loop_
_entity.id
_entity.type
_entity.pdbx_description
1 polymer ?
#
loop_
_entity_poly.entity_id
_entity_poly.type
_entity_poly.pdbx_seq_one_letter_code
_entity_poly.pdbx_strand_id
1 'polypeptide(L)'
;MKKRLGLAVLLVLLLPLAACKSDPGTVGQKVLADFGIGEHPEGYVSGADKVYQELDTVGKTEIKRMNALARNGEIKFEEDGLRGRYYKEVKVYESFYPLDARAAGHQAGQDRGFTGLIEYTYRMYRGAAKPTRAEAAAESASIATDTEGKETFRYQFGPGGVWNGAKGERSNR
;
A
#
# COMPACT_ATOMS: atom_id res chain seq x y z
N MET A 1 67.59 -0.07 -23.46
CA MET A 1 66.14 -0.20 -23.15
C MET A 1 65.92 -0.33 -21.64
N LYS A 2 65.97 0.76 -20.84
CA LYS A 2 65.84 0.68 -19.37
C LYS A 2 65.19 1.91 -18.69
N LYS A 3 64.46 2.77 -19.42
CA LYS A 3 63.89 4.02 -18.87
C LYS A 3 62.37 4.20 -19.05
N ARG A 4 61.62 3.14 -19.42
CA ARG A 4 60.16 3.24 -19.63
C ARG A 4 59.31 2.47 -18.60
N LEU A 5 59.93 1.84 -17.60
CA LEU A 5 59.22 1.00 -16.63
C LEU A 5 58.78 1.75 -15.35
N GLY A 6 59.40 2.90 -15.04
CA GLY A 6 59.10 3.66 -13.81
C GLY A 6 57.84 4.53 -13.89
N LEU A 7 57.43 4.95 -15.09
CA LEU A 7 56.27 5.86 -15.26
C LEU A 7 54.93 5.11 -15.15
N ALA A 8 54.90 3.82 -15.50
CA ALA A 8 53.67 3.01 -15.48
C ALA A 8 53.25 2.61 -14.05
N VAL A 9 54.19 2.51 -13.11
CA VAL A 9 53.90 2.12 -11.71
C VAL A 9 53.40 3.31 -10.89
N LEU A 10 53.79 4.53 -11.24
CA LEU A 10 53.31 5.74 -10.54
C LEU A 10 51.85 6.09 -10.91
N LEU A 11 51.39 5.73 -12.12
CA LEU A 11 50.04 6.07 -12.59
C LEU A 11 48.94 5.16 -11.99
N VAL A 12 49.29 3.93 -11.59
CA VAL A 12 48.33 2.94 -11.05
C VAL A 12 48.05 3.16 -9.55
N LEU A 13 48.95 3.84 -8.83
CA LEU A 13 48.81 4.09 -7.39
C LEU A 13 47.94 5.32 -7.04
N LEU A 14 47.50 6.11 -8.02
CA LEU A 14 46.65 7.30 -7.81
C LEU A 14 45.15 7.04 -8.02
N LEU A 15 44.76 5.81 -8.39
CA LEU A 15 43.36 5.47 -8.67
C LEU A 15 42.42 5.18 -7.47
N PRO A 16 42.85 4.98 -6.20
CA PRO A 16 41.88 4.73 -5.13
C PRO A 16 41.33 6.01 -4.45
N LEU A 17 41.77 7.22 -4.82
CA LEU A 17 41.32 8.48 -4.18
C LEU A 17 40.11 9.14 -4.86
N ALA A 18 39.56 8.56 -5.93
CA ALA A 18 38.46 9.13 -6.71
C ALA A 18 37.07 8.50 -6.43
N ALA A 19 36.90 7.76 -5.34
CA ALA A 19 35.63 7.12 -4.99
C ALA A 19 35.19 7.51 -3.58
N CYS A 20 34.52 8.66 -3.46
CA CYS A 20 33.46 9.01 -2.50
C CYS A 20 33.28 10.54 -2.48
N LYS A 21 32.89 11.14 -3.62
CA LYS A 21 32.28 12.47 -3.60
C LYS A 21 30.78 12.29 -3.30
N SER A 22 30.46 11.86 -2.09
CA SER A 22 29.12 12.07 -1.53
C SER A 22 29.04 13.54 -1.15
N ASP A 23 28.42 14.34 -2.01
CA ASP A 23 28.25 15.78 -1.85
C ASP A 23 27.50 16.07 -0.52
N PRO A 24 28.17 16.60 0.53
CA PRO A 24 27.59 16.69 1.87
C PRO A 24 26.39 17.65 1.96
N GLY A 25 26.21 18.51 0.95
CA GLY A 25 25.15 19.53 0.91
C GLY A 25 23.77 18.98 0.54
N THR A 26 23.68 17.85 -0.16
CA THR A 26 22.41 17.37 -0.75
C THR A 26 21.43 16.79 0.27
N VAL A 27 21.93 16.04 1.26
CA VAL A 27 21.05 15.42 2.28
C VAL A 27 20.53 16.47 3.26
N GLY A 28 21.39 17.41 3.69
CA GLY A 28 21.00 18.48 4.61
C GLY A 28 19.97 19.42 3.98
N GLN A 29 20.17 19.82 2.72
CA GLN A 29 19.19 20.65 1.99
C GLN A 29 17.86 19.93 1.78
N LYS A 30 17.88 18.64 1.45
CA LYS A 30 16.66 17.85 1.32
C LYS A 30 15.87 17.83 2.62
N VAL A 31 16.53 17.53 3.74
CA VAL A 31 15.89 17.55 5.07
C VAL A 31 15.34 18.94 5.41
N LEU A 32 16.10 20.02 5.12
CA LEU A 32 15.62 21.38 5.35
C LEU A 32 14.43 21.77 4.46
N ALA A 33 14.37 21.26 3.23
CA ALA A 33 13.24 21.41 2.32
C ALA A 33 12.01 20.60 2.81
N ASP A 34 12.20 19.36 3.29
CA ASP A 34 11.16 18.55 3.95
C ASP A 34 10.53 19.28 5.15
N PHE A 35 11.28 20.15 5.83
CA PHE A 35 10.81 20.98 6.95
C PHE A 35 10.35 22.39 6.55
N GLY A 36 10.38 22.75 5.27
CA GLY A 36 9.96 24.08 4.76
C GLY A 36 10.89 25.24 5.15
N ILE A 37 12.13 24.94 5.53
CA ILE A 37 13.13 25.93 5.98
C ILE A 37 14.08 26.33 4.83
N GLY A 38 14.25 25.47 3.82
CA GLY A 38 15.12 25.70 2.66
C GLY A 38 14.38 25.76 1.33
N GLU A 39 15.02 26.33 0.31
CA GLU A 39 14.53 26.24 -1.08
C GLU A 39 14.52 24.79 -1.55
N HIS A 40 13.46 24.40 -2.24
CA HIS A 40 13.31 23.04 -2.77
C HIS A 40 14.30 22.85 -3.92
N PRO A 41 15.26 21.90 -3.82
CA PRO A 41 16.17 21.62 -4.91
C PRO A 41 15.42 21.08 -6.13
N GLU A 42 15.94 21.32 -7.33
CA GLU A 42 15.35 20.80 -8.57
C GLU A 42 15.18 19.27 -8.48
N GLY A 43 13.97 18.78 -8.79
CA GLY A 43 13.64 17.35 -8.72
C GLY A 43 13.30 16.81 -7.32
N TYR A 44 13.08 17.67 -6.33
CA TYR A 44 12.62 17.27 -5.00
C TYR A 44 11.23 16.62 -5.05
N VAL A 45 11.10 15.45 -4.41
CA VAL A 45 9.84 14.73 -4.19
C VAL A 45 9.62 14.65 -2.69
N SER A 46 8.49 15.15 -2.20
CA SER A 46 8.21 15.12 -0.77
C SER A 46 8.01 13.68 -0.28
N GLY A 47 8.26 13.43 1.01
CA GLY A 47 7.98 12.11 1.59
C GLY A 47 6.51 11.68 1.42
N ALA A 48 5.58 12.63 1.46
CA ALA A 48 4.16 12.38 1.23
C ALA A 48 3.88 11.97 -0.22
N ASP A 49 4.50 12.61 -1.22
CA ASP A 49 4.34 12.23 -2.63
C ASP A 49 4.87 10.81 -2.89
N LYS A 50 6.01 10.47 -2.28
CA LYS A 50 6.56 9.11 -2.36
C LYS A 50 5.60 8.08 -1.77
N VAL A 51 5.00 8.38 -0.62
CA VAL A 51 4.00 7.51 0.01
C VAL A 51 2.75 7.40 -0.86
N TYR A 52 2.31 8.51 -1.46
CA TYR A 52 1.17 8.49 -2.36
C TYR A 52 1.39 7.57 -3.57
N GLN A 53 2.60 7.58 -4.15
CA GLN A 53 2.99 6.63 -5.21
C GLN A 53 2.96 5.18 -4.71
N GLU A 54 3.42 4.93 -3.48
CA GLU A 54 3.44 3.58 -2.90
C GLU A 54 2.03 3.04 -2.60
N LEU A 55 1.02 3.90 -2.42
CA LEU A 55 -0.37 3.48 -2.18
C LEU A 55 -0.94 2.62 -3.31
N ASP A 56 -0.46 2.74 -4.54
CA ASP A 56 -0.85 1.85 -5.63
C ASP A 56 -0.44 0.38 -5.36
N THR A 57 0.80 0.18 -4.91
CA THR A 57 1.32 -1.13 -4.52
C THR A 57 0.56 -1.70 -3.33
N VAL A 58 0.27 -0.86 -2.32
CA VAL A 58 -0.55 -1.24 -1.15
C VAL A 58 -1.95 -1.64 -1.59
N GLY A 59 -2.60 -0.82 -2.42
CA GLY A 59 -3.93 -1.05 -2.97
C GLY A 59 -4.07 -2.40 -3.66
N LYS A 60 -3.16 -2.69 -4.61
CA LYS A 60 -3.12 -3.97 -5.35
C LYS A 60 -2.92 -5.17 -4.44
N THR A 61 -2.06 -5.04 -3.43
CA THR A 61 -1.76 -6.12 -2.49
C THR A 61 -2.95 -6.38 -1.58
N GLU A 62 -3.55 -5.31 -1.07
CA GLU A 62 -4.60 -5.41 -0.07
C GLU A 62 -5.94 -5.89 -0.62
N ILE A 63 -6.32 -5.50 -1.85
CA ILE A 63 -7.51 -6.09 -2.51
C ILE A 63 -7.42 -7.61 -2.51
N LYS A 64 -6.26 -8.17 -2.90
CA LYS A 64 -6.07 -9.62 -2.94
C LYS A 64 -6.22 -10.23 -1.55
N ARG A 65 -5.62 -9.62 -0.53
CA ARG A 65 -5.73 -10.07 0.86
C ARG A 65 -7.18 -10.02 1.36
N MET A 66 -7.89 -8.92 1.11
CA MET A 66 -9.26 -8.74 1.57
C MET A 66 -10.23 -9.70 0.87
N ASN A 67 -10.10 -9.88 -0.44
CA ASN A 67 -10.92 -10.85 -1.20
C ASN A 67 -10.65 -12.29 -0.75
N ALA A 68 -9.38 -12.63 -0.46
CA ALA A 68 -9.05 -13.95 0.07
C ALA A 68 -9.71 -14.22 1.43
N LEU A 69 -9.75 -13.21 2.32
CA LEU A 69 -10.42 -13.32 3.62
C LEU A 69 -11.95 -13.36 3.49
N ALA A 70 -12.51 -12.57 2.58
CA ALA A 70 -13.95 -12.49 2.37
C ALA A 70 -14.56 -13.73 1.69
N ARG A 71 -13.73 -14.59 1.05
CA ARG A 71 -14.17 -15.75 0.27
C ARG A 71 -15.15 -16.69 0.99
N ASN A 72 -15.02 -16.82 2.31
CA ASN A 72 -15.92 -17.68 3.09
C ASN A 72 -17.34 -17.12 3.17
N GLY A 73 -17.48 -15.80 3.12
CA GLY A 73 -18.76 -15.09 3.13
C GLY A 73 -19.57 -15.29 4.41
N GLU A 74 -20.82 -14.86 4.33
CA GLU A 74 -21.84 -15.08 5.35
C GLU A 74 -22.99 -15.92 4.75
N ILE A 75 -23.57 -16.82 5.52
CA ILE A 75 -24.72 -17.62 5.09
C ILE A 75 -25.99 -16.93 5.56
N LYS A 76 -26.77 -16.44 4.60
CA LYS A 76 -28.07 -15.81 4.81
C LYS A 76 -29.21 -16.78 4.51
N PHE A 77 -30.38 -16.46 5.03
CA PHE A 77 -31.62 -17.20 4.84
C PHE A 77 -32.61 -16.34 4.06
N GLU A 78 -33.32 -16.95 3.11
CA GLU A 78 -34.36 -16.35 2.28
C GLU A 78 -35.60 -17.23 2.40
N GLU A 79 -36.75 -16.62 2.69
CA GLU A 79 -38.03 -17.32 2.73
C GLU A 79 -38.65 -17.33 1.32
N ASP A 80 -38.90 -18.53 0.79
CA ASP A 80 -39.49 -18.78 -0.53
C ASP A 80 -40.84 -19.49 -0.34
N GLY A 81 -41.85 -18.72 0.08
CA GLY A 81 -43.19 -19.22 0.38
C GLY A 81 -43.19 -20.21 1.54
N LEU A 82 -43.53 -21.48 1.26
CA LEU A 82 -43.60 -22.55 2.27
C LEU A 82 -42.24 -23.14 2.65
N ARG A 83 -41.15 -22.75 1.98
CA ARG A 83 -39.81 -23.31 2.21
C ARG A 83 -38.78 -22.20 2.38
N GLY A 84 -37.93 -22.37 3.38
CA GLY A 84 -36.73 -21.56 3.54
C GLY A 84 -35.56 -22.07 2.71
N ARG A 85 -34.75 -21.18 2.18
CA ARG A 85 -33.48 -21.50 1.50
C ARG A 85 -32.34 -20.68 2.09
N TYR A 86 -31.12 -21.17 1.91
CA TYR A 86 -29.90 -20.51 2.35
C TYR A 86 -29.06 -20.09 1.15
N TYR A 87 -28.37 -18.96 1.23
CA TYR A 87 -27.41 -18.55 0.22
C TYR A 87 -26.17 -17.96 0.89
N LYS A 88 -25.02 -18.10 0.23
CA LYS A 88 -23.79 -17.43 0.65
C LYS A 88 -23.74 -16.05 0.05
N GLU A 89 -23.41 -15.05 0.86
CA GLU A 89 -23.12 -13.70 0.42
C GLU A 89 -21.66 -13.36 0.70
N VAL A 90 -20.96 -12.83 -0.30
CA VAL A 90 -19.53 -12.49 -0.22
C VAL A 90 -19.34 -11.05 -0.64
N LYS A 91 -18.55 -10.30 0.13
CA LYS A 91 -18.05 -8.97 -0.28
C LYS A 91 -16.82 -9.15 -1.16
N VAL A 92 -16.86 -8.61 -2.38
CA VAL A 92 -15.71 -8.62 -3.30
C VAL A 92 -15.29 -7.19 -3.58
N TYR A 93 -14.05 -6.85 -3.24
CA TYR A 93 -13.43 -5.59 -3.59
C TYR A 93 -12.98 -5.62 -5.05
N GLU A 94 -13.43 -4.63 -5.82
CA GLU A 94 -13.26 -4.57 -7.27
C GLU A 94 -12.19 -3.55 -7.68
N SER A 95 -12.14 -2.40 -7.00
CA SER A 95 -11.18 -1.33 -7.30
C SER A 95 -10.74 -0.60 -6.04
N PHE A 96 -9.64 0.14 -6.18
CA PHE A 96 -9.09 0.96 -5.11
C PHE A 96 -8.63 2.31 -5.66
N TYR A 97 -8.69 3.34 -4.83
CA TYR A 97 -8.30 4.70 -5.15
C TYR A 97 -7.48 5.28 -3.99
N PRO A 98 -6.18 5.56 -4.19
CA PRO A 98 -5.42 6.37 -3.26
C PRO A 98 -6.11 7.73 -3.09
N LEU A 99 -6.36 8.13 -1.85
CA LEU A 99 -7.03 9.39 -1.54
C LEU A 99 -6.04 10.47 -1.09
N ASP A 100 -5.09 10.07 -0.24
CA ASP A 100 -4.28 11.03 0.51
C ASP A 100 -3.05 10.37 1.11
N ALA A 101 -1.98 11.13 1.28
CA ALA A 101 -0.78 10.75 1.99
C ALA A 101 -0.28 11.94 2.82
N ARG A 102 -0.05 11.73 4.11
CA ARG A 102 0.32 12.79 5.05
C ARG A 102 1.36 12.30 6.03
N ALA A 103 2.23 13.19 6.49
CA ALA A 103 3.08 12.89 7.64
C ALA A 103 2.22 12.53 8.86
N ALA A 104 2.57 11.45 9.55
CA ALA A 104 1.94 11.11 10.81
C ALA A 104 2.31 12.19 11.84
N GLY A 105 1.31 12.75 12.53
CA GLY A 105 1.54 13.79 13.53
C GLY A 105 2.46 13.31 14.66
N HIS A 106 3.17 14.24 15.30
CA HIS A 106 4.03 13.95 16.44
C HIS A 106 3.20 13.55 17.67
N GLN A 107 3.09 12.26 17.96
CA GLN A 107 2.83 11.78 19.32
C GLN A 107 4.17 11.49 19.99
N ALA A 108 4.38 12.05 21.19
CA ALA A 108 5.62 11.89 21.93
C ALA A 108 5.92 10.39 22.16
N GLY A 109 7.05 9.91 21.60
CA GLY A 109 7.48 8.52 21.70
C GLY A 109 7.20 7.63 20.48
N GLN A 110 6.57 8.15 19.42
CA GLN A 110 6.35 7.41 18.17
C GLN A 110 7.34 7.87 17.08
N ASP A 111 7.95 6.91 16.38
CA ASP A 111 8.83 7.18 15.24
C ASP A 111 8.08 8.00 14.18
N ARG A 112 8.78 8.99 13.60
CA ARG A 112 8.26 9.84 12.53
C ARG A 112 7.87 8.95 11.34
N GLY A 113 6.62 8.97 10.91
CA GLY A 113 6.13 8.13 9.81
C GLY A 113 5.16 8.88 8.90
N PHE A 114 4.50 8.14 8.02
CA PHE A 114 3.44 8.67 7.17
C PHE A 114 2.20 7.82 7.29
N THR A 115 1.05 8.43 7.03
CA THR A 115 -0.23 7.76 6.88
C THR A 115 -0.71 7.94 5.46
N GLY A 116 -1.22 6.87 4.86
CA GLY A 116 -1.91 6.93 3.57
C GLY A 116 -3.33 6.41 3.68
N LEU A 117 -4.23 6.95 2.87
CA LEU A 117 -5.63 6.55 2.81
C LEU A 117 -5.94 5.98 1.43
N ILE A 118 -6.63 4.84 1.41
CA ILE A 118 -7.13 4.22 0.18
C ILE A 118 -8.62 3.95 0.35
N GLU A 119 -9.42 4.40 -0.60
CA GLU A 119 -10.82 3.98 -0.76
C GLU A 119 -10.89 2.72 -1.60
N TYR A 120 -11.60 1.70 -1.12
CA TYR A 120 -11.88 0.49 -1.88
C TYR A 120 -13.36 0.44 -2.21
N THR A 121 -13.68 0.15 -3.47
CA THR A 121 -15.04 -0.14 -3.89
C THR A 121 -15.28 -1.64 -3.81
N TYR A 122 -16.46 -2.02 -3.35
CA TYR A 122 -16.88 -3.42 -3.32
C TYR A 122 -18.26 -3.59 -3.92
N ARG A 123 -18.51 -4.81 -4.38
CA ARG A 123 -19.84 -5.31 -4.72
C ARG A 123 -20.12 -6.57 -3.93
N MET A 124 -21.36 -6.75 -3.50
CA MET A 124 -21.80 -7.98 -2.87
C MET A 124 -22.18 -9.00 -3.95
N TYR A 125 -21.72 -10.22 -3.77
CA TYR A 125 -22.05 -11.36 -4.62
C TYR A 125 -22.84 -12.38 -3.80
N ARG A 126 -23.85 -12.99 -4.41
CA ARG A 126 -24.60 -14.11 -3.83
C ARG A 126 -24.35 -15.41 -4.57
N GLY A 127 -24.38 -16.51 -3.83
CA GLY A 127 -24.46 -17.86 -4.38
C GLY A 127 -25.90 -18.24 -4.72
N ALA A 128 -26.05 -19.35 -5.43
CA ALA A 128 -27.36 -19.95 -5.65
C ALA A 128 -27.99 -20.38 -4.31
N ALA A 129 -29.31 -20.22 -4.19
CA ALA A 129 -30.03 -20.63 -2.99
C ALA A 129 -30.09 -22.16 -2.87
N LYS A 130 -29.78 -22.69 -1.69
CA LYS A 130 -29.71 -24.12 -1.37
C LYS A 130 -30.64 -24.48 -0.20
N PRO A 131 -31.11 -25.74 -0.12
CA PRO A 131 -31.94 -26.20 0.99
C PRO A 131 -31.23 -26.20 2.35
N THR A 132 -29.91 -26.39 2.38
CA THR A 132 -29.14 -26.50 3.62
C THR A 132 -28.04 -25.44 3.73
N ARG A 133 -27.70 -25.06 4.97
CA ARG A 133 -26.59 -24.13 5.25
C ARG A 133 -25.25 -24.67 4.74
N ALA A 134 -25.03 -25.98 4.85
CA ALA A 134 -23.79 -26.62 4.43
C ALA A 134 -23.60 -26.54 2.90
N GLU A 135 -24.66 -26.81 2.14
CA GLU A 135 -24.63 -26.66 0.68
C GLU A 135 -24.42 -25.21 0.27
N ALA A 136 -25.11 -24.26 0.90
CA ALA A 136 -24.89 -22.83 0.66
C ALA A 136 -23.44 -22.42 0.96
N ALA A 137 -22.84 -22.96 2.02
CA ALA A 137 -21.45 -22.70 2.38
C ALA A 137 -20.42 -23.32 1.42
N ALA A 138 -20.78 -24.37 0.68
CA ALA A 138 -19.93 -24.93 -0.38
C ALA A 138 -20.10 -24.18 -1.72
N GLU A 139 -21.27 -23.56 -1.94
CA GLU A 139 -21.58 -22.85 -3.18
C GLU A 139 -20.70 -21.62 -3.42
N SER A 140 -20.35 -21.36 -4.68
CA SER A 140 -19.57 -20.17 -5.04
C SER A 140 -20.49 -18.96 -5.18
N ALA A 141 -20.11 -17.83 -4.60
CA ALA A 141 -20.85 -16.58 -4.75
C ALA A 141 -20.43 -15.88 -6.06
N SER A 142 -21.11 -16.21 -7.16
CA SER A 142 -20.80 -15.71 -8.52
C SER A 142 -21.86 -14.76 -9.09
N ILE A 143 -23.02 -14.65 -8.45
CA ILE A 143 -24.12 -13.79 -8.90
C ILE A 143 -23.90 -12.40 -8.30
N ALA A 144 -23.58 -11.41 -9.13
CA ALA A 144 -23.48 -10.02 -8.71
C ALA A 144 -24.85 -9.52 -8.21
N THR A 145 -24.85 -8.81 -7.09
CA THR A 145 -26.04 -8.10 -6.59
C THR A 145 -25.93 -6.62 -6.91
N ASP A 146 -27.04 -5.89 -6.79
CA ASP A 146 -27.06 -4.43 -6.92
C ASP A 146 -26.47 -3.70 -5.70
N THR A 147 -26.00 -4.44 -4.69
CA THR A 147 -25.42 -3.86 -3.48
C THR A 147 -23.94 -3.58 -3.69
N GLU A 148 -23.62 -2.30 -3.78
CA GLU A 148 -22.27 -1.77 -3.87
C GLU A 148 -21.95 -0.88 -2.68
N GLY A 149 -20.67 -0.68 -2.41
CA GLY A 149 -20.25 0.27 -1.39
C GLY A 149 -18.78 0.61 -1.46
N LYS A 150 -18.39 1.49 -0.54
CA LYS A 150 -17.04 2.03 -0.42
C LYS A 150 -16.57 1.90 1.01
N GLU A 151 -15.32 1.52 1.19
CA GLU A 151 -14.66 1.50 2.50
C GLU A 151 -13.28 2.14 2.40
N THR A 152 -13.00 3.09 3.30
CA THR A 152 -11.69 3.73 3.38
C THR A 152 -10.84 3.04 4.44
N PHE A 153 -9.60 2.75 4.08
CA PHE A 153 -8.60 2.19 5.00
C PHE A 153 -7.39 3.10 5.10
N ARG A 154 -6.82 3.14 6.30
CA ARG A 154 -5.59 3.84 6.64
C ARG A 154 -4.43 2.85 6.73
N TYR A 155 -3.32 3.25 6.15
CA TYR A 155 -2.06 2.50 6.16
C TYR A 155 -0.97 3.32 6.81
N GLN A 156 -0.12 2.66 7.57
CA GLN A 156 1.03 3.26 8.24
C GLN A 156 2.29 2.96 7.43
N PHE A 157 3.14 3.97 7.30
CA PHE A 157 4.42 3.92 6.62
C PHE A 157 5.51 4.37 7.57
N GLY A 158 6.67 3.72 7.48
CA GLY A 158 7.83 4.12 8.26
C GLY A 158 8.40 5.48 7.82
N PRO A 159 9.45 5.97 8.52
CA PRO A 159 10.09 7.27 8.23
C PRO A 159 10.59 7.41 6.78
N GLY A 160 10.94 6.31 6.11
CA GLY A 160 11.38 6.30 4.72
C GLY A 160 10.26 6.28 3.67
N GLY A 161 8.99 6.35 4.11
CA GLY A 161 7.81 6.21 3.25
C GLY A 161 7.58 4.78 2.77
N VAL A 162 8.08 3.78 3.49
CA VAL A 162 7.99 2.36 3.12
C VAL A 162 6.88 1.69 3.92
N TRP A 163 6.00 0.98 3.23
CA TRP A 163 4.98 0.13 3.85
C TRP A 163 5.59 -1.21 4.27
N ASN A 164 5.27 -1.66 5.48
CA ASN A 164 5.79 -2.90 6.06
C ASN A 164 4.90 -4.13 5.79
N GLY A 165 3.83 -3.99 5.00
CA GLY A 165 2.85 -5.05 4.77
C GLY A 165 1.76 -5.16 5.85
N ALA A 166 1.71 -4.22 6.82
CA ALA A 166 0.66 -4.21 7.83
C ALA A 166 -0.73 -3.96 7.21
N LYS A 167 -1.72 -4.64 7.77
CA LYS A 167 -3.12 -4.52 7.35
C LYS A 167 -3.63 -3.10 7.55
N GLY A 168 -4.46 -2.65 6.63
CA GLY A 168 -5.15 -1.36 6.76
C GLY A 168 -6.13 -1.33 7.93
N GLU A 169 -6.24 -0.19 8.57
CA GLU A 169 -7.24 0.11 9.60
C GLU A 169 -8.44 0.83 8.97
N ARG A 170 -9.66 0.34 9.21
CA ARG A 170 -10.86 0.98 8.67
C ARG A 170 -10.99 2.41 9.22
N SER A 171 -11.19 3.38 8.34
CA SER A 171 -11.38 4.79 8.68
C SER A 171 -12.81 5.22 8.36
N ASN A 172 -13.47 5.88 9.31
CA ASN A 172 -14.83 6.41 9.15
C ASN A 172 -14.84 7.84 8.56
N ARG A 173 -13.94 8.11 7.60
CA ARG A 173 -13.83 9.45 7.02
C ARG A 173 -15.08 9.80 6.20
#